data_AF-A0A965CC37-F1
#
_entry.id   AF-A0A965CC37-F1
#
_cell.length_a   1.000
_cell.length_b   1.000
_cell.length_c   1.000
_cell.angle_alpha   90.00
_cell.angle_beta   90.00
_cell.angle_gamma   90.00
#
_symmetry.space_group_name_H-M   'P 1'
#
loop_
_entity.id
_entity.type
_entity.pdbx_description
1 polymer ?
#
loop_
_entity_poly.entity_id
_entity_poly.type
_entity_poly.pdbx_seq_one_letter_code
_entity_poly.pdbx_strand_id
1 'polypeptide(L)'
;MAENKLADAANRVNRELDTRDKVERPRWQPPSLLPDPKPEEGYAFRWVRVSTLDKADPRNVTSKLREGWEPVRAHDHPEIAMYLDNDNERYKDNIVVGGLMLCKTPTEFTKQRDAFYQKQTDAQMTSVDNHFMRENDPRMPLFSERKSSVTFGRGNQ
;
A
#
# COMPACT_ATOMS: atom_id res chain seq x y z
N MET A 1 -32.01 -6.34 44.80
CA MET A 1 -32.41 -6.43 43.39
C MET A 1 -32.00 -5.12 42.69
N ALA A 2 -30.70 -4.92 42.46
CA ALA A 2 -30.14 -3.71 41.86
C ALA A 2 -29.09 -4.11 40.83
N GLU A 3 -29.52 -4.73 39.72
CA GLU A 3 -28.61 -5.28 38.70
C GLU A 3 -28.88 -4.84 37.26
N ASN A 4 -29.81 -3.92 36.99
CA ASN A 4 -30.11 -3.48 35.62
C ASN A 4 -29.67 -2.04 35.33
N LYS A 5 -28.39 -1.72 35.51
CA LYS A 5 -27.82 -0.42 35.08
C LYS A 5 -26.54 -0.50 34.22
N LEU A 6 -26.00 -1.69 33.94
CA LEU A 6 -24.76 -1.84 33.15
C LEU A 6 -24.97 -2.05 31.64
N ALA A 7 -26.18 -2.30 31.14
CA ALA A 7 -26.41 -2.66 29.74
C ALA A 7 -26.43 -1.48 28.75
N ASP A 8 -26.52 -0.23 29.22
CA ASP A 8 -26.73 0.96 28.37
C ASP A 8 -25.43 1.65 27.92
N ALA A 9 -24.26 1.15 28.35
CA ALA A 9 -22.97 1.78 28.05
C ALA A 9 -22.32 1.29 26.74
N ALA A 10 -22.73 0.13 26.21
CA ALA A 10 -22.10 -0.47 25.03
C ALA A 10 -22.61 0.09 23.68
N ASN A 11 -23.71 0.86 23.67
CA ASN A 11 -24.37 1.29 22.43
C ASN A 11 -24.12 2.78 22.06
N ARG A 12 -23.12 3.42 22.68
CA ARG A 12 -22.82 4.86 22.49
C ARG A 12 -21.73 5.18 21.48
N VAL A 13 -21.07 4.19 20.88
CA VAL A 13 -19.94 4.40 19.96
C VAL A 13 -20.41 4.72 18.53
N ASN A 14 -21.69 4.54 18.20
CA ASN A 14 -22.17 4.60 16.82
C ASN A 14 -23.03 5.85 16.49
N ARG A 15 -22.70 7.03 17.05
CA ARG A 15 -23.43 8.27 16.72
C ARG A 15 -22.69 9.18 15.73
N GLU A 16 -21.39 8.97 15.55
CA GLU A 16 -20.57 9.72 14.57
C GLU A 16 -20.67 9.20 13.12
N LEU A 17 -21.32 8.05 12.93
CA LEU A 17 -21.57 7.46 11.61
C LEU A 17 -22.90 7.91 10.98
N ASP A 18 -23.79 8.54 11.74
CA ASP A 18 -25.20 8.82 11.35
C ASP A 18 -25.47 10.27 10.87
N THR A 19 -24.44 11.10 10.69
CA THR A 19 -24.64 12.46 10.15
C THR A 19 -24.91 12.44 8.64
N ARG A 20 -26.12 12.89 8.28
CA ARG A 20 -26.69 13.07 6.93
C ARG A 20 -25.85 13.96 5.98
N ASP A 21 -24.86 14.69 6.49
CA ASP A 21 -23.92 15.51 5.70
C ASP A 21 -22.89 14.70 4.89
N LYS A 22 -22.79 13.37 5.11
CA LYS A 22 -21.92 12.48 4.32
C LYS A 22 -22.58 11.91 3.05
N VAL A 23 -23.85 12.21 2.79
CA VAL A 23 -24.60 11.65 1.64
C VAL A 23 -24.60 12.64 0.47
N GLU A 24 -23.41 12.99 -0.03
CA GLU A 24 -23.31 13.53 -1.39
C GLU A 24 -23.54 12.36 -2.36
N ARG A 25 -24.37 12.55 -3.41
CA ARG A 25 -24.55 11.49 -4.41
C ARG A 25 -23.18 11.17 -5.03
N PRO A 26 -22.73 9.91 -5.02
CA PRO A 26 -21.43 9.56 -5.56
C PRO A 26 -21.39 9.98 -7.03
N ARG A 27 -20.43 10.85 -7.37
CA ARG A 27 -20.14 11.15 -8.77
C ARG A 27 -19.56 9.88 -9.39
N TRP A 28 -20.00 9.56 -10.61
CA TRP A 28 -19.47 8.39 -11.31
C TRP A 28 -17.94 8.53 -11.42
N GLN A 29 -17.23 7.48 -10.98
CA GLN A 29 -15.78 7.35 -11.05
C GLN A 29 -15.46 6.00 -11.71
N PRO A 30 -14.32 5.87 -12.41
CA PRO A 30 -13.89 4.58 -12.91
C PRO A 30 -13.75 3.61 -11.72
N PRO A 31 -14.18 2.34 -11.86
CA PRO A 31 -14.07 1.38 -10.78
C PRO A 31 -12.59 1.16 -10.44
N SER A 32 -12.19 1.45 -9.20
CA SER A 32 -10.90 1.01 -8.70
C SER A 32 -10.96 -0.50 -8.42
N LEU A 33 -9.87 -1.21 -8.72
CA LEU A 33 -9.81 -2.65 -8.45
C LEU A 33 -9.76 -2.96 -6.95
N LEU A 34 -9.22 -2.02 -6.16
CA LEU A 34 -9.05 -2.18 -4.72
C LEU A 34 -9.59 -0.94 -4.01
N PRO A 35 -10.28 -1.11 -2.86
CA PRO A 35 -10.66 -0.02 -2.00
C PRO A 35 -9.43 0.52 -1.26
N ASP A 36 -9.35 1.85 -1.15
CA ASP A 36 -8.27 2.49 -0.40
C ASP A 36 -8.60 2.46 1.10
N PRO A 37 -7.70 1.95 1.96
CA PRO A 37 -7.89 1.98 3.40
C PRO A 37 -7.83 3.41 3.93
N LYS A 38 -8.54 3.68 5.02
CA LYS A 38 -8.37 4.95 5.74
C LYS A 38 -6.91 5.08 6.20
N PRO A 39 -6.25 6.22 5.94
CA PRO A 39 -4.87 6.41 6.37
C PRO A 39 -4.81 6.45 7.90
N GLU A 40 -3.94 5.62 8.46
CA GLU A 40 -3.57 5.63 9.88
C GLU A 40 -2.25 6.39 10.03
N GLU A 41 -2.17 7.31 11.00
CA GLU A 41 -0.95 8.08 11.22
C GLU A 41 0.21 7.15 11.63
N GLY A 42 1.35 7.29 10.97
CA GLY A 42 2.55 6.49 11.25
C GLY A 42 2.59 5.12 10.57
N TYR A 43 1.51 4.65 9.95
CA TYR A 43 1.45 3.40 9.19
C TYR A 43 1.30 3.62 7.69
N ALA A 44 1.93 2.75 6.92
CA ALA A 44 1.78 2.66 5.48
C ALA A 44 1.06 1.35 5.14
N PHE A 45 0.08 1.43 4.24
CA PHE A 45 -0.68 0.28 3.79
C PHE A 45 -0.21 -0.21 2.42
N ARG A 46 -0.29 -1.52 2.20
CA ARG A 46 0.01 -2.15 0.92
C ARG A 46 -0.75 -3.44 0.75
N TRP A 47 -1.25 -3.64 -0.46
CA TRP A 47 -1.79 -4.92 -0.92
C TRP A 47 -0.65 -5.89 -1.26
N VAL A 48 -0.57 -6.98 -0.51
CA VAL A 48 0.41 -8.07 -0.66
C VAL A 48 -0.26 -9.24 -1.34
N ARG A 49 0.42 -9.84 -2.32
CA ARG A 49 -0.16 -10.91 -3.12
C ARG A 49 -0.18 -12.24 -2.37
N VAL A 50 -1.36 -12.83 -2.28
CA VAL A 50 -1.61 -14.14 -1.66
C VAL A 50 -1.78 -15.22 -2.72
N SER A 51 -2.46 -14.92 -3.83
CA SER A 51 -2.65 -15.84 -4.94
C SER A 51 -2.54 -15.12 -6.29
N THR A 52 -2.35 -15.89 -7.35
CA THR A 52 -2.39 -15.42 -8.74
C THR A 52 -3.04 -16.49 -9.58
N LEU A 53 -4.14 -16.17 -10.29
CA LEU A 53 -4.90 -17.15 -11.08
C LEU A 53 -5.24 -18.40 -10.26
N ASP A 54 -5.78 -18.20 -9.05
CA ASP A 54 -6.13 -19.24 -8.07
C ASP A 54 -4.97 -20.11 -7.55
N LYS A 55 -3.73 -19.82 -7.96
CA LYS A 55 -2.53 -20.46 -7.39
C LYS A 55 -2.04 -19.67 -6.20
N ALA A 56 -2.00 -20.30 -5.03
CA ALA A 56 -1.45 -19.70 -3.83
C ALA A 56 0.06 -19.42 -3.98
N ASP A 57 0.50 -18.22 -3.57
CA ASP A 57 1.90 -17.78 -3.55
C ASP A 57 2.35 -17.51 -2.09
N PRO A 58 2.57 -18.58 -1.28
CA PRO A 58 3.02 -18.41 0.10
C PRO A 58 4.42 -17.81 0.20
N ARG A 59 5.24 -17.88 -0.86
CA ARG A 59 6.59 -17.28 -0.87
C ARG A 59 6.50 -15.76 -0.82
N ASN A 60 5.57 -15.15 -1.56
CA ASN A 60 5.39 -13.70 -1.52
C ASN A 60 4.95 -13.24 -0.13
N VAL A 61 3.89 -13.88 0.41
CA VAL A 61 3.38 -13.56 1.75
C VAL A 61 4.48 -13.69 2.81
N THR A 62 5.18 -14.83 2.86
CA THR A 62 6.25 -15.05 3.86
C THR A 62 7.45 -14.12 3.67
N SER A 63 7.76 -13.67 2.45
CA SER A 63 8.79 -12.66 2.21
C SER A 63 8.36 -11.31 2.78
N LYS A 64 7.11 -10.91 2.56
CA LYS A 64 6.59 -9.62 3.05
C LYS A 64 6.41 -9.60 4.56
N LEU A 65 5.97 -10.69 5.17
CA LEU A 65 5.95 -10.83 6.63
C LEU A 65 7.34 -10.63 7.23
N ARG A 66 8.39 -11.19 6.61
CA ARG A 66 9.79 -11.01 7.05
C ARG A 66 10.34 -9.61 6.80
N GLU A 67 9.81 -8.89 5.81
CA GLU A 67 10.12 -7.47 5.58
C GLU A 67 9.46 -6.54 6.61
N GLY A 68 8.58 -7.06 7.48
CA GLY A 68 7.87 -6.26 8.49
C GLY A 68 6.48 -5.78 8.05
N TRP A 69 5.88 -6.43 7.05
CA TRP A 69 4.47 -6.22 6.73
C TRP A 69 3.59 -7.10 7.62
N GLU A 70 2.62 -6.48 8.29
CA GLU A 70 1.68 -7.16 9.17
C GLU A 70 0.29 -7.20 8.53
N PRO A 71 -0.39 -8.36 8.49
CA PRO A 71 -1.76 -8.45 7.99
C PRO A 71 -2.73 -7.59 8.79
N VAL A 72 -3.60 -6.87 8.09
CA VAL A 72 -4.63 -6.04 8.69
C VAL A 72 -5.89 -6.87 8.92
N ARG A 73 -6.43 -6.81 10.13
CA ARG A 73 -7.65 -7.53 10.49
C ARG A 73 -8.88 -6.81 9.94
N ALA A 74 -9.90 -7.58 9.56
CA ALA A 74 -11.16 -7.04 9.06
C ALA A 74 -11.90 -6.15 10.07
N HIS A 75 -11.69 -6.39 11.37
CA HIS A 75 -12.26 -5.57 12.44
C HIS A 75 -11.69 -4.15 12.50
N ASP A 76 -10.42 -3.96 12.12
CA ASP A 76 -9.75 -2.65 12.24
C ASP A 76 -10.25 -1.67 11.17
N HIS A 77 -10.67 -2.19 10.01
CA HIS A 77 -11.21 -1.40 8.90
C HIS A 77 -12.56 -1.93 8.42
N PRO A 78 -13.65 -1.65 9.17
CA PRO A 78 -14.99 -2.12 8.81
C PRO A 78 -15.48 -1.50 7.49
N GLU A 79 -14.93 -0.36 7.05
CA GLU A 79 -15.27 0.23 5.76
C GLU A 79 -14.87 -0.62 4.55
N ILE A 80 -13.84 -1.47 4.68
CA ILE A 80 -13.36 -2.35 3.60
C ILE A 80 -13.99 -3.74 3.70
N ALA A 81 -14.58 -4.07 4.85
CA ALA A 81 -15.12 -5.41 5.11
C ALA A 81 -16.19 -5.85 4.09
N MET A 82 -16.90 -4.92 3.44
CA MET A 82 -17.87 -5.26 2.39
C MET A 82 -17.26 -5.87 1.13
N TYR A 83 -15.95 -5.68 0.92
CA TYR A 83 -15.23 -6.15 -0.27
C TYR A 83 -14.43 -7.45 -0.03
N LEU A 84 -14.58 -8.06 1.16
CA LEU A 84 -13.86 -9.28 1.53
C LEU A 84 -14.26 -10.47 0.64
N ASP A 85 -13.26 -11.20 0.15
CA ASP A 85 -13.46 -12.52 -0.44
C ASP A 85 -13.73 -13.53 0.69
N ASN A 86 -14.97 -14.03 0.78
CA ASN A 86 -15.36 -15.02 1.79
C ASN A 86 -14.72 -16.41 1.56
N ASP A 87 -14.09 -16.63 0.41
CA ASP A 87 -13.59 -17.95 -0.03
C ASP A 87 -12.19 -18.30 0.51
N ASN A 88 -11.52 -17.40 1.23
CA ASN A 88 -10.16 -17.63 1.71
C ASN A 88 -10.11 -18.15 3.15
N GLU A 89 -10.26 -19.47 3.32
CA GLU A 89 -10.23 -20.13 4.65
C GLU A 89 -8.94 -19.88 5.45
N ARG A 90 -7.81 -19.70 4.77
CA ARG A 90 -6.50 -19.51 5.43
C ARG A 90 -6.38 -18.16 6.14
N TYR A 91 -7.10 -17.14 5.68
CA TYR A 91 -6.94 -15.76 6.12
C TYR A 91 -8.28 -15.11 6.49
N LYS A 92 -9.16 -15.88 7.13
CA LYS A 92 -10.53 -15.49 7.46
C LYS A 92 -10.67 -14.17 8.22
N ASP A 93 -9.73 -13.87 9.12
CA ASP A 93 -9.78 -12.67 9.95
C ASP A 93 -9.11 -11.45 9.30
N ASN A 94 -8.43 -11.65 8.16
CA ASN A 94 -7.68 -10.60 7.48
C ASN A 94 -8.42 -10.07 6.26
N ILE A 95 -8.06 -8.85 5.86
CA ILE A 95 -8.64 -8.26 4.66
C ILE A 95 -7.99 -8.85 3.41
N VAL A 96 -8.74 -9.66 2.67
CA VAL A 96 -8.32 -10.26 1.40
C VAL A 96 -9.35 -9.94 0.31
N VAL A 97 -8.86 -9.43 -0.82
CA VAL A 97 -9.66 -9.05 -2.00
C VAL A 97 -8.92 -9.47 -3.27
N GLY A 98 -9.55 -10.27 -4.14
CA GLY A 98 -9.01 -10.72 -5.41
C GLY A 98 -7.64 -11.42 -5.31
N GLY A 99 -7.39 -12.17 -4.22
CA GLY A 99 -6.09 -12.81 -3.98
C GLY A 99 -4.98 -11.86 -3.50
N LEU A 100 -5.32 -10.64 -3.08
CA LEU A 100 -4.43 -9.68 -2.44
C LEU A 100 -4.86 -9.46 -0.99
N MET A 101 -3.92 -9.47 -0.06
CA MET A 101 -4.13 -9.19 1.36
C MET A 101 -3.67 -7.79 1.71
N LEU A 102 -4.48 -7.05 2.45
CA LEU A 102 -4.06 -5.77 2.99
C LEU A 102 -3.09 -5.99 4.16
N CYS A 103 -1.90 -5.42 4.03
CA CYS A 103 -0.91 -5.37 5.10
C CYS A 103 -0.57 -3.92 5.46
N LYS A 104 -0.20 -3.71 6.71
CA LYS A 104 0.36 -2.46 7.22
C LYS A 104 1.81 -2.62 7.66
N THR A 105 2.56 -1.54 7.64
CA THR A 105 3.91 -1.48 8.19
C THR A 105 4.18 -0.07 8.68
N PRO A 106 5.04 0.16 9.69
CA PRO A 106 5.38 1.52 10.08
C PRO A 106 6.03 2.29 8.93
N THR A 107 5.69 3.58 8.78
CA THR A 107 6.22 4.46 7.72
C THR A 107 7.74 4.60 7.73
N GLU A 108 8.39 4.29 8.85
CA GLU A 108 9.86 4.27 8.95
C GLU A 108 10.45 3.12 8.13
N PHE A 109 9.84 1.94 8.14
CA PHE A 109 10.31 0.78 7.39
C PHE A 109 10.19 0.99 5.89
N THR A 110 9.10 1.63 5.43
CA THR A 110 8.96 1.98 4.00
C THR A 110 10.04 2.97 3.57
N LYS A 111 10.29 4.02 4.36
CA LYS A 111 11.36 5.00 4.08
C LYS A 111 12.74 4.35 4.04
N GLN A 112 13.06 3.46 4.98
CA GLN A 112 14.34 2.74 5.00
C GLN A 112 14.50 1.86 3.76
N ARG A 113 13.45 1.14 3.38
CA ARG A 113 13.44 0.30 2.17
C ARG A 113 13.64 1.14 0.92
N ASP A 114 12.92 2.25 0.80
CA ASP A 114 12.99 3.12 -0.37
C ASP A 114 14.39 3.75 -0.47
N ALA A 115 15.00 4.15 0.65
CA ALA A 115 16.39 4.62 0.69
C ALA A 115 17.40 3.54 0.27
N PHE A 116 17.19 2.28 0.66
CA PHE A 116 18.04 1.17 0.25
C PHE A 116 18.02 0.95 -1.26
N TYR A 117 16.82 0.87 -1.86
CA TYR A 117 16.69 0.68 -3.30
C TYR A 117 17.16 1.90 -4.08
N GLN A 118 16.89 3.12 -3.59
CA GLN A 118 17.41 4.34 -4.20
C GLN A 118 18.93 4.32 -4.27
N LYS A 119 19.60 3.95 -3.16
CA LYS A 119 21.07 3.82 -3.13
C LYS A 119 21.58 2.76 -4.13
N GLN A 120 20.87 1.64 -4.27
CA GLN A 120 21.24 0.61 -5.24
C GLN A 120 21.09 1.11 -6.68
N THR A 121 20.01 1.81 -7.00
CA THR A 121 19.79 2.45 -8.31
C THR A 121 20.86 3.50 -8.61
N ASP A 122 21.19 4.35 -7.64
CA ASP A 122 22.22 5.38 -7.78
C ASP A 122 23.61 4.77 -8.01
N ALA A 123 23.93 3.69 -7.30
CA ALA A 123 25.17 2.94 -7.50
C ALA A 123 25.25 2.31 -8.89
N GLN A 124 24.13 1.78 -9.40
CA GLN A 124 24.07 1.22 -10.76
C GLN A 124 24.29 2.32 -11.81
N MET A 125 23.64 3.47 -11.67
CA MET A 125 23.84 4.61 -12.59
C MET A 125 25.29 5.08 -12.58
N THR A 126 25.90 5.21 -11.39
CA THR A 126 27.31 5.60 -11.24
C THR A 126 28.25 4.57 -11.87
N SER A 127 27.95 3.27 -11.76
CA SER A 127 28.75 2.23 -12.41
C SER A 127 28.69 2.32 -13.94
N VAL A 128 27.53 2.65 -14.51
CA VAL A 128 27.37 2.85 -15.95
C VAL A 128 28.20 4.04 -16.41
N ASP A 129 28.13 5.16 -15.70
CA ASP A 129 28.94 6.35 -16.00
C ASP A 129 30.44 6.08 -15.89
N ASN A 130 30.88 5.38 -14.83
CA ASN A 130 32.28 5.02 -14.67
C ASN A 130 32.78 4.14 -15.81
N HIS A 131 31.97 3.18 -16.28
CA HIS A 131 32.33 2.36 -17.43
C HIS A 131 32.37 3.20 -18.72
N PHE A 132 31.40 4.09 -18.93
CA PHE A 132 31.35 4.98 -20.07
C PHE A 132 32.56 5.92 -20.14
N MET A 133 33.00 6.44 -18.99
CA MET A 133 34.13 7.37 -18.88
C MET A 133 35.51 6.69 -18.84
N ARG A 134 35.58 5.36 -18.70
CA ARG A 134 36.85 4.62 -18.60
C ARG A 134 37.68 4.67 -19.89
N GLU A 135 37.02 4.65 -21.04
CA GLU A 135 37.66 4.68 -22.37
C GLU A 135 37.77 6.11 -22.92
N ASN A 136 37.71 7.14 -22.06
CA ASN A 136 37.70 8.53 -22.49
C ASN A 136 39.09 8.97 -22.97
N ASP A 137 39.19 9.36 -24.26
CA ASP A 137 40.41 9.94 -24.83
C ASP A 137 40.47 11.44 -24.50
N PRO A 138 41.56 11.94 -23.88
CA PRO A 138 41.73 13.36 -23.57
C PRO A 138 41.59 14.33 -24.75
N ARG A 139 41.80 13.86 -26.00
CA ARG A 139 41.66 14.68 -27.22
C ARG A 139 40.21 14.80 -27.72
N MET A 140 39.32 13.92 -27.29
CA MET A 140 37.88 13.97 -27.58
C MET A 140 37.10 13.59 -26.32
N PRO A 141 36.92 14.53 -25.37
CA PRO A 141 36.28 14.22 -24.09
C PRO A 141 34.81 13.86 -24.28
N LEU A 142 34.41 12.70 -23.75
CA LEU A 142 33.00 12.33 -23.55
C LEU A 142 32.41 13.15 -22.41
N PHE A 143 31.20 13.69 -22.59
CA PHE A 143 30.47 14.44 -21.55
C PHE A 143 29.29 13.62 -21.03
N SER A 144 29.24 13.38 -19.72
CA SER A 144 28.05 12.80 -19.04
C SER A 144 27.12 13.94 -18.61
N GLU A 145 26.36 14.50 -19.55
CA GLU A 145 25.28 15.43 -19.24
C GLU A 145 23.99 14.66 -18.94
N ARG A 146 23.68 14.47 -17.65
CA ARG A 146 22.39 13.91 -17.22
C ARG A 146 21.29 14.97 -17.37
N LYS A 147 20.47 14.86 -18.41
CA LYS A 147 19.24 15.65 -18.57
C LYS A 147 18.02 14.78 -18.28
N SER A 148 17.40 14.97 -17.11
CA SER A 148 16.08 14.40 -16.82
C SER A 148 15.01 15.45 -17.14
N SER A 149 14.19 15.19 -18.15
CA SER A 149 12.99 15.99 -18.44
C SER A 149 11.76 15.18 -18.10
N VAL A 150 10.93 15.69 -17.19
CA VAL A 150 9.63 15.09 -16.85
C VAL A 150 8.55 15.87 -17.58
N THR A 151 8.00 15.29 -18.63
CA THR A 151 6.87 15.87 -19.35
C THR A 151 5.59 15.36 -18.72
N PHE A 152 4.96 16.19 -17.88
CA PHE A 152 3.59 15.93 -17.45
C PHE A 152 2.66 16.20 -18.64
N GLY A 153 1.91 15.19 -19.06
CA GLY A 153 0.87 15.37 -20.07
C GLY A 153 -0.13 16.43 -19.60
N ARG A 154 -0.30 17.51 -20.37
CA ARG A 154 -1.43 18.44 -20.20
C ARG A 154 -2.71 17.73 -20.63
N GLY A 155 -3.27 16.90 -19.74
CA GLY A 155 -4.65 16.45 -19.84
C GLY A 155 -5.55 17.63 -19.51
N ASN A 156 -6.17 18.22 -20.53
CA ASN A 156 -7.23 19.21 -20.36
C ASN A 156 -8.36 18.62 -19.50
N GLN A 157 -8.78 19.40 -18.50
CA GLN A 157 -10.11 19.28 -17.90
C GLN A 157 -11.19 19.62 -18.92
#